data_AF-A0A2N2LJL9-F1
#
_entry.id   AF-A0A2N2LJL9-F1
#
_cell.length_a   1.000
_cell.length_b   1.000
_cell.length_c   1.000
_cell.angle_alpha   90.00
_cell.angle_beta   90.00
_cell.angle_gamma   90.00
#
_symmetry.space_group_name_H-M   'P 1'
#
loop_
_entity.id
_entity.type
_entity.pdbx_description
1 polymer ?
#
loop_
_entity_poly.entity_id
_entity_poly.type
_entity_poly.pdbx_seq_one_letter_code
_entity_poly.pdbx_strand_id
1 'polypeptide(L)' 'MNITAYPEGSNIEQSRFPNLGPDFRITVSLGVTEFAEKEDIPTMIGRADKALYRAKETGRNRVDYNEAS' A
#
# COMPACT_ATOMS: atom_id res chain seq x y z
N MET A 1 13.53 3.95 -5.80
CA MET A 1 12.34 4.29 -6.63
C MET A 1 11.51 5.38 -5.96
N ASN A 2 11.15 6.47 -6.68
CA ASN A 2 10.17 7.44 -6.19
C ASN A 2 8.77 6.89 -6.45
N ILE A 3 8.05 6.54 -5.39
CA ILE A 3 6.67 6.06 -5.51
C ILE A 3 5.76 7.28 -5.59
N THR A 4 5.69 7.86 -6.79
CA THR A 4 4.73 8.91 -7.07
C THR A 4 3.39 8.25 -7.35
N ALA A 5 2.43 8.39 -6.44
CA ALA A 5 1.05 8.01 -6.71
C ALA A 5 0.53 8.83 -7.90
N TYR A 6 0.23 8.17 -9.03
CA TYR A 6 -0.39 8.82 -10.18
C TYR A 6 -1.87 9.11 -9.84
N PRO A 7 -2.34 10.37 -9.94
CA PRO A 7 -3.68 10.77 -9.47
C PRO A 7 -4.83 10.36 -10.41
N GLU A 8 -4.55 9.68 -11.53
CA GLU A 8 -5.51 9.35 -12.59
C GLU A 8 -6.53 8.26 -12.19
N GLY A 9 -6.38 7.64 -11.01
CA GLY A 9 -7.32 6.67 -10.44
C GLY A 9 -8.17 7.27 -9.32
N SER A 10 -9.42 6.83 -9.20
CA SER A 10 -10.26 7.19 -8.05
C SER A 10 -9.58 6.75 -6.74
N ASN A 11 -9.24 7.73 -5.89
CA ASN A 11 -8.66 7.49 -4.59
C ASN A 11 -9.68 6.75 -3.70
N ILE A 12 -9.32 5.58 -3.16
CA ILE A 12 -10.19 4.77 -2.29
C ILE A 12 -10.75 5.57 -1.11
N GLU A 13 -9.98 6.50 -0.54
CA GLU A 13 -10.42 7.37 0.56
C GLU A 13 -11.54 8.34 0.13
N GLN A 14 -11.53 8.74 -1.14
CA GLN A 14 -12.53 9.66 -1.70
C GLN A 14 -13.77 8.92 -2.24
N SER A 15 -13.67 7.61 -2.45
CA SER A 15 -14.77 6.78 -2.92
C SER A 15 -15.91 6.73 -1.91
N ARG A 16 -17.13 6.81 -2.42
CA ARG A 16 -18.36 6.61 -1.64
C ARG A 16 -18.80 5.17 -1.75
N PHE A 17 -19.29 4.62 -0.64
CA PHE A 17 -19.84 3.26 -0.56
C PHE A 17 -21.31 3.34 -0.11
N PRO A 18 -22.25 3.63 -1.04
CA PRO A 18 -23.64 3.98 -0.69
C PRO A 18 -24.36 2.92 0.15
N ASN A 19 -24.01 1.64 -0.01
CA ASN A 19 -24.63 0.53 0.71
C ASN A 19 -24.08 0.33 2.14
N LEU A 20 -23.11 1.13 2.58
CA LEU A 20 -22.47 1.03 3.91
C LEU A 20 -22.84 2.19 4.85
N GLY A 21 -23.68 3.13 4.39
CA GLY A 21 -24.09 4.31 5.15
C GLY A 21 -23.32 5.58 4.77
N PRO A 22 -23.90 6.77 5.01
CA PRO A 22 -23.36 8.05 4.53
C PRO A 22 -22.01 8.43 5.14
N ASP A 23 -21.73 7.96 6.36
CA ASP A 23 -20.50 8.29 7.11
C ASP A 23 -19.44 7.19 7.05
N PHE A 24 -19.70 6.11 6.30
CA PHE A 24 -18.77 4.99 6.22
C PHE A 24 -17.56 5.35 5.35
N ARG A 25 -16.35 5.25 5.93
CA ARG A 25 -15.08 5.55 5.26
C ARG A 25 -14.22 4.30 5.17
N ILE A 26 -13.70 4.03 3.97
CA ILE A 26 -12.72 2.98 3.71
C ILE A 26 -11.41 3.65 3.30
N THR A 27 -10.31 3.12 3.84
CA THR A 27 -8.96 3.47 3.42
C THR A 27 -8.16 2.20 3.20
N VAL A 28 -7.03 2.32 2.50
CA VAL A 28 -6.10 1.19 2.28
C VAL A 28 -4.72 1.57 2.79
N SER A 29 -4.02 0.59 3.33
CA SER A 29 -2.59 0.69 3.62
C SER A 29 -1.87 -0.22 2.64
N LEU A 30 -0.74 0.23 2.08
CA LEU A 30 -0.03 -0.48 1.03
C LEU A 30 1.44 -0.65 1.43
N GLY A 31 1.97 -1.84 1.20
CA GLY A 31 3.38 -2.14 1.28
C GLY A 31 3.92 -2.42 -0.11
N VAL A 32 5.01 -1.76 -0.47
CA VAL A 32 5.58 -1.80 -1.82
C VAL A 32 7.07 -2.02 -1.74
N THR A 33 7.62 -2.68 -2.75
CA THR A 33 9.04 -2.98 -2.81
C THR A 33 9.51 -3.14 -4.25
N GLU A 34 10.78 -2.88 -4.50
CA GLU A 34 11.40 -3.16 -5.79
C GLU A 34 11.73 -4.64 -5.90
N PHE A 35 11.52 -5.24 -7.07
CA PHE A 35 12.01 -6.58 -7.37
C PHE A 35 13.53 -6.54 -7.59
N ALA A 36 14.28 -7.35 -6.85
CA ALA A 36 15.73 -7.44 -7.04
C ALA A 36 16.11 -8.49 -8.08
N GLU A 37 17.21 -8.27 -8.79
CA GLU A 37 17.71 -9.25 -9.75
C GLU A 37 18.05 -10.57 -9.02
N LYS A 38 17.52 -11.69 -9.53
CA LYS A 38 17.67 -13.05 -8.95
C LYS A 38 16.97 -13.27 -7.60
N GLU A 39 16.11 -12.35 -7.19
CA GLU A 39 15.27 -12.55 -6.00
C GLU A 39 14.17 -13.58 -6.28
N ASP A 40 13.86 -14.42 -5.29
CA ASP A 40 12.68 -15.27 -5.37
C ASP A 40 11.39 -14.48 -5.03
N ILE A 41 10.27 -14.92 -5.63
CA ILE A 41 8.97 -14.26 -5.46
C ILE A 41 8.53 -14.24 -3.99
N PRO A 42 8.68 -15.32 -3.19
CA PRO A 42 8.33 -15.28 -1.77
C PRO A 42 9.09 -14.24 -0.95
N THR A 43 10.38 -14.04 -1.21
CA THR A 43 11.20 -13.03 -0.52
C THR A 43 10.73 -11.62 -0.89
N MET A 44 10.45 -11.38 -2.17
CA MET A 44 9.91 -10.10 -2.64
C MET A 44 8.55 -9.80 -1.97
N ILE A 45 7.64 -10.78 -1.92
CA ILE A 45 6.35 -10.64 -1.24
C ILE A 45 6.56 -10.37 0.27
N GLY A 46 7.50 -11.07 0.91
CA GLY A 46 7.81 -10.87 2.33
C GLY A 46 8.31 -9.45 2.63
N ARG A 47 9.07 -8.83 1.72
CA ARG A 47 9.50 -7.43 1.88
C ARG A 47 8.35 -6.45 1.70
N ALA A 48 7.46 -6.68 0.73
CA ALA A 48 6.24 -5.90 0.57
C ALA A 48 5.32 -6.02 1.78
N ASP A 49 5.15 -7.23 2.34
CA ASP A 49 4.33 -7.46 3.54
C ASP A 49 4.90 -6.76 4.78
N LYS A 50 6.22 -6.80 4.99
CA LYS A 50 6.88 -6.02 6.05
C LYS A 50 6.61 -4.53 5.92
N ALA A 51 6.66 -4.00 4.69
CA ALA A 51 6.36 -2.60 4.45
C ALA A 51 4.86 -2.29 4.72
N LEU A 52 3.96 -3.19 4.33
CA LEU A 52 2.52 -3.09 4.60
C LEU A 52 2.23 -3.10 6.11
N TYR A 53 2.91 -3.95 6.85
CA TYR A 53 2.78 -4.02 8.30
C TYR A 53 3.17 -2.69 8.94
N ARG A 54 4.30 -2.10 8.52
CA ARG A 54 4.73 -0.77 8.98
C ARG A 54 3.74 0.33 8.63
N ALA A 55 3.15 0.33 7.42
CA ALA A 55 2.08 1.26 7.08
C ALA A 55 0.87 1.16 8.03
N LYS A 56 0.50 -0.07 8.43
CA LYS A 56 -0.61 -0.30 9.36
C LYS A 56 -0.31 0.17 10.79
N GLU A 57 0.92 0.00 11.26
CA GLU A 57 1.33 0.39 12.61
C GLU A 57 1.57 1.90 12.77
N THR A 58 2.05 2.57 11.71
CA THR A 58 2.47 3.97 11.76
C THR A 58 1.41 4.99 11.34
N GLY A 59 0.15 4.55 11.21
CA GLY A 59 -0.99 5.47 10.98
C GLY A 59 -2.05 5.00 10.00
N ARG A 60 -1.84 3.88 9.27
CA ARG A 60 -2.71 3.42 8.17
C ARG A 60 -2.85 4.48 7.07
N ASN A 61 -3.77 4.28 6.13
CA ASN A 61 -4.04 5.16 4.98
C ASN A 61 -2.77 5.74 4.31
N ARG A 62 -1.75 4.91 4.14
CA ARG A 62 -0.44 5.32 3.66
C ARG A 62 0.24 4.18 2.92
N VAL A 63 1.25 4.57 2.15
CA VAL A 63 2.15 3.65 1.46
C VAL A 63 3.49 3.68 2.19
N ASP A 64 4.01 2.50 2.50
CA ASP A 64 5.37 2.34 3.02
C ASP A 64 6.18 1.41 2.10
N TYR A 65 7.49 1.62 2.08
CA TYR A 65 8.41 0.93 1.17
C TYR A 65 9.57 0.25 1.91
N ASN A 66 10.02 -0.91 1.42
CA ASN A 66 11.28 -1.54 1.85
C ASN A 66 12.21 -1.73 0.65
N GLU A 67 13.50 -1.49 0.86
CA GLU A 67 14.54 -1.65 -0.17
C GLU A 67 14.78 -3.14 -0.49
N ALA A 68 15.32 -3.39 -1.68
CA ALA A 68 15.98 -4.66 -1.98
C ALA A 68 17.28 -4.72 -1.17
N SER A 69 17.47 -5.82 -0.42
CA SER A 69 18.69 -6.10 0.35
C SER A 69 19.63 -6.99 -0.44
#